data_AF-A0A934P1P9-F1
#
_entry.id   AF-A0A934P1P9-F1
#
_cell.length_a   1.000
_cell.length_b   1.000
_cell.length_c   1.000
_cell.angle_alpha   90.00
_cell.angle_beta   90.00
_cell.angle_gamma   90.00
#
_symmetry.space_group_name_H-M   'P 1'
#
loop_
_entity.id
_entity.type
_entity.pdbx_description
1 polymer ?
#
loop_
_entity_poly.entity_id
_entity_poly.type
_entity_poly.pdbx_seq_one_letter_code
_entity_poly.pdbx_strand_id
1 'polypeptide(L)' 'MSGSESELVAELGEPREVLEQLTPEEAAKLLRLFKAAKVEQKKSLDAAIDGILDALPRLIRIPARKILFGR' A
#
# COMPACT_ATOMS: atom_id res chain seq x y z
N MET A 1 10.15 -17.69 16.14
CA MET A 1 9.21 -16.84 15.37
C MET A 1 9.81 -16.65 14.00
N SER A 2 9.07 -16.98 12.94
CA SER A 2 9.53 -16.74 11.58
C SER A 2 9.41 -15.24 11.25
N GLY A 3 10.30 -14.70 10.43
CA GLY A 3 10.30 -13.25 10.12
C GLY A 3 9.01 -12.79 9.42
N SER A 4 8.38 -13.67 8.65
CA SER A 4 7.20 -13.35 7.82
C SER A 4 5.93 -13.12 8.63
N GLU A 5 5.71 -13.86 9.71
CA GLU A 5 4.53 -13.71 10.58
C GLU A 5 4.52 -12.37 11.29
N SER A 6 5.68 -11.95 11.82
CA SER A 6 5.81 -10.66 12.49
C SER A 6 5.58 -9.48 11.54
N GLU A 7 5.96 -9.62 10.27
CA GLU A 7 5.72 -8.60 9.26
C GLU A 7 4.24 -8.51 8.88
N LEU A 8 3.53 -9.65 8.79
CA LEU A 8 2.09 -9.67 8.55
C LEU A 8 1.29 -9.02 9.68
N VAL A 9 1.64 -9.29 10.94
CA VAL A 9 0.97 -8.68 12.10
C VAL A 9 1.09 -7.15 12.05
N ALA A 10 2.30 -6.64 11.74
CA ALA A 10 2.53 -5.21 11.64
C ALA A 10 1.78 -4.56 10.46
N GLU A 11 1.65 -5.27 9.34
CA GLU A 11 1.09 -4.76 8.09
C GLU A 11 -0.44 -4.84 8.01
N LEU A 12 -1.04 -5.89 8.57
CA LEU A 12 -2.49 -6.12 8.54
C LEU A 12 -3.22 -5.57 9.77
N GLY A 13 -2.53 -5.46 10.92
CA GLY A 13 -3.16 -5.06 12.18
C GLY A 13 -4.20 -6.07 12.71
N GLU A 14 -4.21 -7.28 12.15
CA GLU A 14 -5.12 -8.36 12.53
C GLU A 14 -4.70 -9.01 13.85
N PRO A 15 -5.66 -9.57 14.62
CA PRO A 15 -5.36 -10.31 15.83
C PRO A 15 -4.37 -11.45 15.54
N ARG A 16 -3.38 -11.58 16.41
CA ARG A 16 -2.30 -12.54 16.27
C ARG A 16 -2.81 -13.98 16.18
N GLU A 17 -3.90 -14.31 16.88
CA GLU A 17 -4.50 -15.65 16.86
C GLU A 17 -5.04 -16.05 15.49
N VAL A 18 -5.34 -15.08 14.62
CA VAL A 18 -5.78 -15.35 13.24
C VAL A 18 -4.58 -15.70 12.35
N LEU A 19 -3.45 -15.01 12.55
CA LEU A 19 -2.25 -15.23 11.75
C LEU A 19 -1.45 -16.48 12.17
N GLU A 20 -1.58 -16.91 13.43
CA GLU A 20 -1.00 -18.17 13.93
C GLU A 20 -1.68 -19.44 13.37
N GLN A 21 -2.82 -19.30 12.69
CA GLN A 21 -3.47 -20.40 11.97
C GLN A 21 -2.84 -20.69 10.61
N LEU A 22 -1.98 -19.79 10.12
CA LEU A 22 -1.29 -19.94 8.84
C LEU A 22 -0.01 -20.76 9.01
N THR A 23 0.29 -21.63 8.05
CA THR A 23 1.64 -22.21 7.99
C THR A 23 2.67 -21.14 7.62
N PRO A 24 3.98 -21.37 7.88
CA PRO A 24 5.03 -20.44 7.47
C PRO A 24 5.02 -20.14 5.96
N GLU A 25 4.69 -21.13 5.11
CA GLU A 25 4.59 -20.92 3.67
C GLU A 25 3.38 -20.04 3.30
N GLU A 26 2.24 -20.25 3.95
CA GLU A 26 1.03 -19.47 3.74
C GLU A 26 1.22 -18.02 4.18
N ALA A 27 1.84 -17.80 5.34
CA ALA A 27 2.23 -16.48 5.83
C ALA A 27 3.14 -15.76 4.83
N ALA A 28 4.19 -16.44 4.33
CA ALA A 28 5.07 -15.86 3.32
C ALA A 28 4.34 -15.52 2.01
N LYS A 29 3.42 -16.39 1.56
CA LYS A 29 2.62 -16.18 0.36
C LYS A 29 1.66 -15.00 0.52
N LEU A 30 0.95 -14.93 1.64
CA LEU A 30 0.03 -13.84 1.97
C LEU A 30 0.76 -12.50 2.02
N LEU A 31 1.92 -12.46 2.68
CA LEU A 31 2.76 -11.26 2.76
C LEU A 31 3.18 -10.77 1.37
N ARG A 32 3.58 -11.68 0.48
CA ARG A 32 3.94 -11.33 -0.90
C ARG A 32 2.76 -10.76 -1.67
N LEU A 33 1.58 -11.39 -1.56
CA LEU A 33 0.35 -10.90 -2.20
C LEU A 33 -0.05 -9.52 -1.67
N PHE A 34 0.02 -9.34 -0.35
CA PHE A 34 -0.29 -8.07 0.29
C PHE A 34 0.65 -6.94 -0.16
N LYS A 35 1.96 -7.19 -0.18
CA LYS A 35 2.96 -6.23 -0.68
C LYS A 35 2.70 -5.87 -2.14
N ALA A 36 2.40 -6.85 -2.99
CA ALA A 36 2.07 -6.61 -4.40
C ALA A 36 0.80 -5.75 -4.55
N ALA A 37 -0.25 -6.07 -3.79
CA ALA A 37 -1.50 -5.30 -3.79
C ALA A 37 -1.28 -3.85 -3.31
N LYS A 38 -0.48 -3.64 -2.27
CA LYS A 38 -0.11 -2.28 -1.79
C LYS A 38 0.61 -1.47 -2.86
N VAL A 39 1.57 -2.09 -3.57
CA VAL A 39 2.29 -1.41 -4.66
C VAL A 39 1.33 -1.04 -5.78
N GLU A 40 0.43 -1.94 -6.17
CA GLU A 40 -0.56 -1.68 -7.22
C GLU A 40 -1.55 -0.59 -6.81
N GLN A 41 -2.04 -0.62 -5.57
CA GLN A 41 -2.92 0.41 -5.03
C GLN A 41 -2.24 1.78 -5.04
N LYS A 42 -0.97 1.85 -4.63
CA LYS A 42 -0.21 3.11 -4.66
C LYS A 42 -0.07 3.65 -6.08
N LYS A 43 0.27 2.79 -7.06
CA LYS A 43 0.37 3.19 -8.47
C LYS A 43 -0.97 3.68 -9.01
N SER A 44 -2.06 2.97 -8.71
CA SER A 44 -3.40 3.35 -9.11
C SER A 44 -3.80 4.72 -8.53
N LEU A 45 -3.48 4.96 -7.25
CA LEU A 45 -3.70 6.24 -6.60
C LEU A 45 -2.88 7.37 -7.24
N ASP A 46 -1.59 7.15 -7.47
CA ASP A 46 -0.71 8.14 -8.10
C ASP A 46 -1.20 8.48 -9.53
N ALA A 47 -1.63 7.47 -10.30
CA ALA A 47 -2.23 7.68 -11.62
C ALA A 47 -3.55 8.47 -11.57
N ALA A 48 -4.39 8.22 -10.57
CA ALA A 48 -5.62 9.00 -10.38
C ALA A 48 -5.32 10.47 -10.00
N ILE A 49 -4.31 10.70 -9.16
CA ILE A 49 -3.83 12.05 -8.84
C ILE A 49 -3.33 12.74 -10.10
N ASP A 50 -2.52 12.06 -10.91
CA ASP A 50 -1.99 12.63 -12.16
C ASP A 50 -3.11 12.99 -13.14
N GLY A 51 -4.14 12.14 -13.26
CA GLY A 51 -5.32 12.44 -14.07
C GLY A 51 -6.07 13.70 -13.61
N ILE A 52 -6.19 13.92 -12.30
CA ILE A 52 -6.79 15.16 -11.74
C ILE A 52 -5.90 16.37 -12.06
N LEU A 53 -4.59 16.24 -11.88
CA LEU A 53 -3.64 17.33 -12.12
C LEU A 53 -3.51 17.66 -13.61
N ASP A 54 -3.77 16.72 -14.50
CA ASP A 54 -3.72 16.95 -15.94
C ASP A 54 -4.79 17.94 -16.42
N ALA A 55 -5.92 18.02 -15.73
CA ALA A 55 -6.94 19.03 -15.97
C ALA A 55 -6.50 20.46 -15.56
N LEU A 56 -5.42 20.60 -14.77
CA LEU A 56 -4.91 21.89 -14.32
C LEU A 56 -3.85 22.46 -15.28
N PRO A 57 -3.74 23.81 -15.37
CA PRO A 57 -2.63 24.47 -16.03
C PRO A 57 -1.27 24.02 -15.48
N ARG A 58 -0.31 23.78 -16.36
CA ARG A 58 1.00 23.20 -16.02
C ARG A 58 1.73 23.91 -14.86
N LEU A 59 1.63 25.24 -14.82
CA LEU A 59 2.25 26.09 -13.79
C LEU A 59 1.78 25.78 -12.37
N ILE A 60 0.53 25.31 -12.19
CA ILE A 60 -0.05 25.09 -10.86
C ILE A 60 -0.08 23.62 -10.44
N ARG A 61 0.30 22.67 -11.32
CA ARG A 61 0.19 21.23 -11.03
C ARG A 61 0.99 20.80 -9.81
N ILE A 62 2.24 21.27 -9.70
CA ILE A 62 3.14 20.95 -8.57
C ILE A 62 2.60 21.51 -7.25
N PRO A 63 2.26 22.82 -7.13
CA PRO A 63 1.69 23.34 -5.89
C PRO A 63 0.34 22.71 -5.57
N ALA A 64 -0.52 22.43 -6.57
CA ALA A 64 -1.80 21.76 -6.35
C ALA A 64 -1.62 20.33 -5.80
N ARG A 65 -0.63 19.56 -6.30
CA ARG A 65 -0.31 18.23 -5.76
C ARG A 65 0.00 18.29 -4.27
N LYS A 66 0.87 19.24 -3.88
CA LYS A 66 1.31 19.42 -2.50
C LYS A 66 0.18 19.84 -1.57
N ILE A 67 -0.69 20.74 -2.03
CA ILE A 67 -1.81 21.27 -1.23
C ILE A 67 -2.93 20.22 -1.08
N LEU A 68 -3.31 19.56 -2.16
CA LEU A 68 -4.48 18.66 -2.19
C LEU A 68 -4.17 17.27 -1.64
N PHE A 69 -2.93 16.78 -1.82
CA PHE A 69 -2.56 15.40 -1.51
C PHE A 69 -1.40 15.27 -0.51
N GLY A 70 -0.82 16.38 -0.04
CA GLY A 70 0.23 16.37 0.98
C GLY A 70 1.55 15.72 0.55
N ARG A 71 1.78 15.57 -0.77
CA ARG A 71 2.98 14.97 -1.38
C ARG A 71 3.73 15.97 -2.26
#